data_AF-A0A2E9ZEA8-F1
#
_entry.id   AF-A0A2E9ZEA8-F1
#
_cell.length_a   1.000
_cell.length_b   1.000
_cell.length_c   1.000
_cell.angle_alpha   90.00
_cell.angle_beta   90.00
_cell.angle_gamma   90.00
#
_symmetry.space_group_name_H-M   'P 1'
#
loop_
_entity.id
_entity.type
_entity.pdbx_description
1 polymer ?
#
loop_
_entity_poly.entity_id
_entity_poly.type
_entity_poly.pdbx_seq_one_letter_code
_entity_poly.pdbx_strand_id
1 'polypeptide(L)'
;LGTSPHDMFDEYKEVFGGGIKDLFPVIDTEIGKLGTMTCHDGCTPEVSRALGYNGAEVICHPGAIQEFEGVSQPWDFWMFTRRTRAHDNMAYLLGSNWGTVNYDYYPKAFCPGHSFAIDYTGMVLREAPYPAEQVLAVPVDIEALRQYRTRTGHNCWVDVRTEGFQEMYTNPIYPPNRFPAGKPPRTLSEKVSICKEVFDELHRRGTFTPPAGYGPEDISKLLQERIDYAQKTGRLRKS
;
A
#
# COMPACT_ATOMS: atom_id res chain seq x y z
N LEU A 1 1.51 -5.28 10.52
CA LEU A 1 2.35 -4.07 10.61
C LEU A 1 3.75 -4.42 10.10
N GLY A 2 4.03 -4.02 8.86
CA GLY A 2 5.36 -4.13 8.25
C GLY A 2 6.33 -3.12 8.83
N THR A 3 7.57 -3.15 8.38
CA THR A 3 8.57 -2.11 8.64
C THR A 3 8.73 -1.27 7.37
N SER A 4 8.79 0.04 7.52
CA SER A 4 8.99 1.00 6.43
C SER A 4 10.26 1.84 6.68
N PRO A 5 10.91 2.42 5.65
CA PRO A 5 11.88 3.49 5.83
C PRO A 5 11.43 4.58 6.82
N HIS A 6 10.12 4.87 6.87
CA HIS A 6 9.54 5.86 7.80
C HIS A 6 9.69 5.49 9.28
N ASP A 7 9.80 4.19 9.60
CA ASP A 7 10.02 3.74 10.97
C ASP A 7 11.45 4.01 11.47
N MET A 8 12.39 4.30 10.58
CA MET A 8 13.78 4.69 10.85
C MET A 8 14.15 5.96 10.08
N PHE A 9 13.20 6.88 9.94
CA PHE A 9 13.23 7.94 8.93
C PHE A 9 14.49 8.80 8.97
N ASP A 10 14.93 9.25 10.14
CA ASP A 10 16.10 10.13 10.24
C ASP A 10 17.39 9.40 9.84
N GLU A 11 17.62 8.21 10.38
CA GLU A 11 18.78 7.37 10.01
C GLU A 11 18.74 6.95 8.53
N TYR A 12 17.54 6.65 8.00
CA TYR A 12 17.36 6.31 6.59
C TYR A 12 17.75 7.48 5.68
N LYS A 13 17.34 8.69 6.03
CA LYS A 13 17.67 9.91 5.26
C LYS A 13 19.16 10.21 5.25
N GLU A 14 19.86 9.94 6.34
CA GLU A 14 21.32 10.13 6.42
C GLU A 14 22.07 9.22 5.44
N VAL A 15 21.55 8.02 5.17
CA VAL A 15 22.20 7.03 4.30
C VAL A 15 21.74 7.15 2.84
N PHE A 16 20.43 7.27 2.61
CA PHE A 16 19.82 7.15 1.28
C PHE A 16 19.28 8.45 0.72
N GLY A 17 19.16 9.50 1.54
CA GLY A 17 18.44 10.74 1.20
C GLY A 17 16.98 10.73 1.64
N GLY A 18 16.37 11.92 1.65
CA GLY A 18 15.00 12.13 2.13
C GLY A 18 14.07 12.78 1.12
N GLY A 19 14.53 12.99 -0.11
CA GLY A 19 13.71 13.49 -1.18
C GLY A 19 12.71 12.44 -1.65
N ILE A 20 11.66 12.89 -2.34
CA ILE A 20 10.64 11.98 -2.91
C ILE A 20 11.25 10.96 -3.89
N LYS A 21 12.35 11.30 -4.56
CA LYS A 21 13.10 10.40 -5.45
C LYS A 21 13.92 9.34 -4.71
N ASP A 22 14.33 9.65 -3.48
CA ASP A 22 15.10 8.73 -2.64
C ASP A 22 14.17 7.72 -1.98
N LEU A 23 13.01 8.20 -1.52
CA LEU A 23 11.98 7.39 -0.85
C LEU A 23 11.16 6.53 -1.82
N PHE A 24 10.93 7.03 -3.03
CA PHE A 24 10.13 6.35 -4.06
C PHE A 24 10.87 6.32 -5.41
N PRO A 25 12.00 5.60 -5.47
CA PRO A 25 12.88 5.62 -6.63
C PRO A 25 12.19 5.03 -7.88
N VAL A 26 12.51 5.64 -9.02
CA VAL A 26 12.13 5.16 -10.36
C VAL A 26 13.42 5.02 -11.17
N ILE A 27 13.67 3.82 -11.67
CA ILE A 27 14.85 3.54 -12.50
C ILE A 27 14.54 3.79 -13.97
N ASP A 28 15.44 4.45 -14.68
CA ASP A 28 15.33 4.71 -16.12
C ASP A 28 16.08 3.62 -16.90
N THR A 29 15.39 2.92 -17.77
CA THR A 29 15.93 1.74 -18.47
C THR A 29 15.55 1.76 -19.95
N GLU A 30 16.20 0.92 -20.76
CA GLU A 30 15.86 0.78 -22.20
C GLU A 30 14.43 0.28 -22.44
N ILE A 31 13.82 -0.39 -21.46
CA ILE A 31 12.45 -0.90 -21.52
C ILE A 31 11.43 0.02 -20.80
N GLY A 32 11.84 1.24 -20.45
CA GLY A 32 10.99 2.24 -19.79
C GLY A 32 11.37 2.52 -18.34
N LYS A 33 10.60 3.41 -17.70
CA LYS A 33 10.82 3.85 -16.31
C LYS A 33 10.08 2.96 -15.33
N LEU A 34 10.82 2.25 -14.47
CA LEU A 34 10.27 1.23 -13.58
C LEU A 34 10.27 1.71 -12.13
N GLY A 35 9.10 1.64 -11.49
CA GLY A 35 8.91 1.89 -10.05
C GLY A 35 8.39 0.63 -9.34
N THR A 36 8.47 0.61 -8.01
CA THR A 36 7.98 -0.52 -7.21
C THR A 36 7.11 -0.09 -6.06
N MET A 37 5.98 -0.78 -5.89
CA MET A 37 5.18 -0.78 -4.67
C MET A 37 5.35 -2.13 -4.00
N THR A 38 5.39 -2.20 -2.67
CA THR A 38 5.53 -3.46 -1.95
C THR A 38 4.33 -3.71 -1.07
N CYS A 39 3.68 -4.86 -1.26
CA CYS A 39 2.59 -5.37 -0.42
C CYS A 39 1.50 -4.32 -0.10
N HIS A 40 1.56 -3.67 1.07
CA HIS A 40 0.55 -2.73 1.54
C HIS A 40 0.61 -1.35 0.87
N ASP A 41 1.66 -1.04 0.11
CA ASP A 41 1.81 0.26 -0.57
C ASP A 41 0.66 0.60 -1.53
N GLY A 42 0.02 -0.42 -2.12
CA GLY A 42 -1.12 -0.19 -3.02
C GLY A 42 -2.44 0.16 -2.30
N CYS A 43 -2.46 0.11 -0.97
CA CYS A 43 -3.65 0.40 -0.18
C CYS A 43 -4.00 1.90 -0.17
N THR A 44 -2.98 2.76 -0.26
CA THR A 44 -3.16 4.20 -0.31
C THR A 44 -2.70 4.75 -1.68
N PRO A 45 -3.19 5.93 -2.11
CA PRO A 45 -2.78 6.48 -3.39
C PRO A 45 -1.34 7.04 -3.38
N GLU A 46 -0.81 7.42 -2.23
CA GLU A 46 0.42 8.22 -2.08
C GLU A 46 1.64 7.56 -2.71
N VAL A 47 1.86 6.25 -2.50
CA VAL A 47 3.05 5.57 -3.04
C VAL A 47 3.00 5.55 -4.57
N SER A 48 1.87 5.11 -5.13
CA SER A 48 1.68 5.12 -6.60
C SER A 48 1.79 6.53 -7.19
N ARG A 49 1.30 7.54 -6.46
CA ARG A 49 1.37 8.95 -6.87
C ARG A 49 2.79 9.49 -6.82
N ALA A 50 3.57 9.13 -5.81
CA ALA A 50 4.98 9.51 -5.70
C ALA A 50 5.82 8.87 -6.82
N LEU A 51 5.59 7.58 -7.12
CA LEU A 51 6.22 6.90 -8.25
C LEU A 51 5.84 7.54 -9.59
N GLY A 52 4.54 7.83 -9.78
CA GLY A 52 4.05 8.52 -10.96
C GLY A 52 4.64 9.94 -11.11
N TYR A 53 4.77 10.68 -10.01
CA TYR A 53 5.43 11.99 -9.96
C TYR A 53 6.91 11.90 -10.37
N ASN A 54 7.60 10.84 -9.95
CA ASN A 54 8.97 10.54 -10.36
C ASN A 54 9.06 9.96 -11.79
N GLY A 55 7.93 9.82 -12.49
CA GLY A 55 7.87 9.48 -13.91
C GLY A 55 7.72 7.99 -14.22
N ALA A 56 7.29 7.16 -13.25
CA ALA A 56 7.10 5.72 -13.49
C ALA A 56 6.16 5.47 -14.68
N GLU A 57 6.58 4.59 -15.58
CA GLU A 57 5.81 4.10 -16.73
C GLU A 57 5.25 2.70 -16.44
N VAL A 58 5.98 1.91 -15.66
CA VAL A 58 5.55 0.61 -15.15
C VAL A 58 5.77 0.57 -13.64
N ILE A 59 4.73 0.19 -12.91
CA ILE A 59 4.77 -0.05 -11.46
C ILE A 59 4.71 -1.56 -11.23
N CYS A 60 5.80 -2.13 -10.76
CA CYS A 60 5.85 -3.52 -10.29
C CYS A 60 5.31 -3.57 -8.86
N HIS A 61 4.45 -4.54 -8.59
CA HIS A 61 3.81 -4.66 -7.28
C HIS A 61 3.81 -6.10 -6.75
N PRO A 62 4.95 -6.55 -6.20
CA PRO A 62 4.99 -7.80 -5.45
C PRO A 62 4.23 -7.68 -4.13
N GLY A 63 3.46 -8.71 -3.79
CA GLY A 63 2.65 -8.79 -2.59
C GLY A 63 2.55 -10.20 -2.01
N ALA A 64 2.16 -10.23 -0.74
CA ALA A 64 1.70 -11.42 -0.03
C ALA A 64 0.35 -11.08 0.62
N ILE A 65 -0.58 -10.67 -0.25
CA ILE A 65 -1.92 -10.22 0.11
C ILE A 65 -2.76 -11.45 0.43
N GLN A 66 -3.28 -11.45 1.65
CA GLN A 66 -3.98 -12.59 2.21
C GLN A 66 -5.45 -12.55 1.84
N GLU A 67 -6.10 -13.72 1.84
CA GLU A 67 -7.51 -13.81 1.44
C GLU A 67 -8.42 -12.88 2.26
N PHE A 68 -8.22 -12.80 3.57
CA PHE A 68 -9.03 -11.93 4.43
C PHE A 68 -8.76 -10.43 4.20
N GLU A 69 -7.70 -10.06 3.47
CA GLU A 69 -7.40 -8.68 3.06
C GLU A 69 -8.13 -8.29 1.77
N GLY A 70 -8.98 -9.18 1.24
CA GLY A 70 -9.88 -8.88 0.12
C GLY A 70 -9.27 -9.16 -1.25
N VAL A 71 -8.74 -10.37 -1.45
CA VAL A 71 -8.27 -10.79 -2.79
C VAL A 71 -9.42 -11.27 -3.67
N SER A 72 -10.51 -11.76 -3.08
CA SER A 72 -11.66 -12.30 -3.80
C SER A 72 -12.93 -11.43 -3.66
N GLN A 73 -13.91 -11.71 -4.52
CA GLN A 73 -15.23 -11.11 -4.47
C GLN A 73 -15.96 -11.48 -3.17
N PRO A 74 -16.77 -10.57 -2.58
CA PRO A 74 -17.22 -9.30 -3.15
C PRO A 74 -16.34 -8.09 -2.83
N TRP A 75 -15.29 -8.23 -2.01
CA TRP A 75 -14.46 -7.09 -1.64
C TRP A 75 -13.47 -6.71 -2.75
N ASP A 76 -12.75 -7.69 -3.30
CA ASP A 76 -11.87 -7.56 -4.47
C ASP A 76 -10.91 -6.36 -4.43
N PHE A 77 -10.49 -6.00 -3.21
CA PHE A 77 -9.59 -4.91 -2.90
C PHE A 77 -8.29 -4.98 -3.67
N TRP A 78 -7.74 -6.19 -3.81
CA TRP A 78 -6.52 -6.44 -4.55
C TRP A 78 -6.61 -5.95 -6.00
N MET A 79 -7.70 -6.25 -6.71
CA MET A 79 -7.85 -5.84 -8.11
C MET A 79 -8.25 -4.37 -8.24
N PHE A 80 -9.34 -3.94 -7.57
CA PHE A 80 -9.94 -2.64 -7.87
C PHE A 80 -8.99 -1.49 -7.55
N THR A 81 -8.25 -1.57 -6.43
CA THR A 81 -7.33 -0.51 -6.05
C THR A 81 -6.19 -0.36 -7.03
N ARG A 82 -5.64 -1.47 -7.55
CA ARG A 82 -4.53 -1.44 -8.50
C ARG A 82 -4.98 -0.95 -9.87
N ARG A 83 -6.20 -1.25 -10.29
CA ARG A 83 -6.81 -0.61 -11.47
C ARG A 83 -6.88 0.91 -11.32
N THR A 84 -7.33 1.39 -10.17
CA THR A 84 -7.34 2.83 -9.86
C THR A 84 -5.93 3.41 -9.85
N ARG A 85 -4.93 2.75 -9.23
CA ARG A 85 -3.55 3.26 -9.20
C ARG A 85 -2.90 3.31 -10.58
N ALA A 86 -3.20 2.34 -11.45
CA ALA A 86 -2.74 2.35 -12.84
C ALA A 86 -3.35 3.53 -13.62
N HIS A 87 -4.67 3.70 -13.51
CA HIS A 87 -5.42 4.78 -14.17
C HIS A 87 -4.97 6.17 -13.71
N ASP A 88 -5.02 6.42 -12.40
CA ASP A 88 -4.78 7.75 -11.81
C ASP A 88 -3.37 8.27 -12.06
N ASN A 89 -2.41 7.37 -12.26
CA ASN A 89 -1.00 7.69 -12.54
C ASN A 89 -0.63 7.53 -14.01
N MET A 90 -1.56 7.07 -14.85
CA MET A 90 -1.33 6.76 -16.26
C MET A 90 -0.07 5.88 -16.41
N ALA A 91 -0.02 4.75 -15.72
CA ALA A 91 1.12 3.84 -15.72
C ALA A 91 0.64 2.39 -15.78
N TYR A 92 1.41 1.52 -16.45
CA TYR A 92 1.17 0.08 -16.35
C TYR A 92 1.37 -0.39 -14.91
N LEU A 93 0.60 -1.37 -14.46
CA LEU A 93 0.76 -1.96 -13.14
C LEU A 93 0.77 -3.49 -13.23
N LEU A 94 1.87 -4.07 -12.75
CA LEU A 94 2.10 -5.52 -12.74
C LEU A 94 2.02 -6.03 -11.31
N GLY A 95 0.89 -6.62 -10.94
CA GLY A 95 0.66 -7.16 -9.61
C GLY A 95 1.05 -8.64 -9.56
N SER A 96 2.03 -8.99 -8.73
CA SER A 96 2.35 -10.38 -8.42
C SER A 96 2.02 -10.67 -6.97
N ASN A 97 1.09 -11.57 -6.73
CA ASN A 97 0.74 -11.99 -5.38
C ASN A 97 1.22 -13.42 -5.13
N TRP A 98 1.60 -13.70 -3.90
CA TRP A 98 2.02 -15.03 -3.50
C TRP A 98 0.88 -16.04 -3.72
N GLY A 99 1.18 -17.10 -4.47
CA GLY A 99 0.27 -18.22 -4.70
C GLY A 99 0.17 -19.17 -3.51
N THR A 100 -0.72 -20.15 -3.62
CA THR A 100 -0.98 -21.14 -2.58
C THR A 100 0.29 -21.89 -2.19
N VAL A 101 0.65 -21.82 -0.90
CA VAL A 101 1.73 -22.63 -0.34
C VAL A 101 1.22 -23.86 0.39
N ASN A 102 1.90 -24.99 0.17
CA ASN A 102 1.57 -26.26 0.80
C ASN A 102 2.45 -26.46 2.05
N TYR A 103 2.20 -25.67 3.10
CA TYR A 103 2.86 -25.80 4.41
C TYR A 103 1.83 -26.13 5.50
N ASP A 104 2.16 -27.07 6.38
CA ASP A 104 1.29 -27.51 7.47
C ASP A 104 0.87 -26.39 8.43
N TYR A 105 1.67 -25.32 8.51
CA TYR A 105 1.43 -24.18 9.39
C TYR A 105 0.56 -23.07 8.78
N TYR A 106 0.38 -23.05 7.46
CA TYR A 106 -0.42 -22.03 6.78
C TYR A 106 -1.74 -22.59 6.25
N PRO A 107 -2.86 -21.87 6.40
CA PRO A 107 -4.10 -22.24 5.74
C PRO A 107 -3.90 -22.35 4.21
N LYS A 108 -4.58 -23.30 3.56
CA LYS A 108 -4.47 -23.55 2.11
C LYS A 108 -4.75 -22.33 1.21
N ALA A 109 -5.42 -21.31 1.71
CA ALA A 109 -5.69 -20.06 0.99
C ALA A 109 -5.13 -18.84 1.74
N PHE A 110 -3.99 -19.00 2.43
CA PHE A 110 -3.36 -17.90 3.16
C PHE A 110 -3.06 -16.73 2.22
N CYS A 111 -2.35 -16.97 1.11
CA CYS A 111 -2.24 -16.07 -0.02
C CYS A 111 -2.70 -16.84 -1.28
N PRO A 112 -3.76 -16.41 -1.97
CA PRO A 112 -4.40 -17.22 -3.01
C PRO A 112 -3.88 -16.92 -4.43
N GLY A 113 -2.83 -16.12 -4.60
CA GLY A 113 -2.39 -15.64 -5.90
C GLY A 113 -3.30 -14.52 -6.42
N HIS A 114 -3.91 -14.70 -7.59
CA HIS A 114 -4.67 -13.66 -8.30
C HIS A 114 -3.77 -12.52 -8.83
N SER A 115 -2.58 -12.87 -9.31
CA SER A 115 -1.68 -11.93 -10.00
C SER A 115 -2.35 -11.37 -11.26
N PHE A 116 -1.95 -10.17 -11.69
CA PHE A 116 -2.53 -9.53 -12.85
C PHE A 116 -1.56 -8.56 -13.53
N ALA A 117 -1.92 -8.15 -14.75
CA ALA A 117 -1.33 -7.01 -15.43
C ALA A 117 -2.43 -6.05 -15.88
N ILE A 118 -2.22 -4.78 -15.62
CA ILE A 118 -3.17 -3.70 -15.87
C ILE A 118 -2.49 -2.64 -16.74
N ASP A 119 -3.20 -2.14 -17.74
CA ASP A 119 -2.70 -1.06 -18.58
C ASP A 119 -2.82 0.33 -17.93
N TYR A 120 -2.21 1.32 -18.56
CA TYR A 120 -2.22 2.71 -18.11
C TYR A 120 -3.59 3.40 -18.16
N THR A 121 -4.64 2.73 -18.64
CA THR A 121 -6.02 3.22 -18.59
C THR A 121 -6.81 2.57 -17.45
N GLY A 122 -6.24 1.59 -16.75
CA GLY A 122 -6.88 0.81 -15.70
C GLY A 122 -7.62 -0.43 -16.21
N MET A 123 -7.41 -0.82 -17.47
CA MET A 123 -7.96 -2.07 -18.04
C MET A 123 -7.09 -3.26 -17.66
N VAL A 124 -7.73 -4.34 -17.24
CA VAL A 124 -7.04 -5.60 -16.93
C VAL A 124 -6.67 -6.27 -18.26
N LEU A 125 -5.37 -6.42 -18.50
CA LEU A 125 -4.84 -7.11 -19.68
C LEU A 125 -4.85 -8.61 -19.47
N ARG A 126 -4.52 -9.05 -18.26
CA ARG A 126 -4.50 -10.46 -17.88
C ARG A 126 -4.59 -10.62 -16.38
N GLU A 127 -5.20 -11.72 -15.96
CA GLU A 127 -5.39 -12.11 -14.57
C GLU A 127 -5.08 -13.61 -14.44
N ALA A 128 -4.46 -14.00 -13.33
CA ALA A 128 -4.24 -15.39 -12.99
C ALA A 128 -5.51 -15.98 -12.35
N PRO A 129 -5.85 -17.25 -12.62
CA PRO A 129 -6.94 -17.92 -11.93
C PRO A 129 -6.78 -17.85 -10.41
N TYR A 130 -7.92 -17.86 -9.73
CA TYR A 130 -8.01 -17.88 -8.28
C TYR A 130 -8.59 -19.21 -7.79
N PRO A 131 -8.00 -19.87 -6.77
CA PRO A 131 -6.60 -19.73 -6.33
C PRO A 131 -5.68 -20.58 -7.24
N ALA A 132 -4.55 -20.02 -7.69
CA ALA A 132 -3.59 -20.77 -8.50
C ALA A 132 -2.18 -20.15 -8.52
N GLU A 133 -1.18 -20.98 -8.84
CA GLU A 133 0.13 -20.53 -9.28
C GLU A 133 0.16 -20.47 -10.82
N GLN A 134 0.63 -19.36 -11.38
CA GLN A 134 0.69 -19.17 -12.82
C GLN A 134 1.77 -18.16 -13.22
N VAL A 135 2.36 -18.37 -14.40
CA VAL A 135 3.18 -17.36 -15.08
C VAL A 135 2.29 -16.54 -16.01
N LEU A 136 2.29 -15.23 -15.84
CA LEU A 136 1.59 -14.29 -16.73
C LEU A 136 2.58 -13.62 -17.66
N ALA A 137 2.20 -13.52 -18.94
CA ALA A 137 2.90 -12.73 -19.93
C ALA A 137 1.90 -11.82 -20.64
N VAL A 138 2.26 -10.54 -20.77
CA VAL A 138 1.51 -9.51 -21.50
C VAL A 138 2.50 -8.62 -22.26
N PRO A 139 2.10 -8.07 -23.43
CA PRO A 139 2.86 -7.01 -24.08
C PRO A 139 2.70 -5.70 -23.29
N VAL A 140 3.80 -4.94 -23.19
CA VAL A 140 3.84 -3.59 -22.61
C VAL A 140 4.33 -2.64 -23.68
N ASP A 141 3.47 -1.72 -24.13
CA ASP A 141 3.79 -0.73 -25.16
C ASP A 141 4.03 0.63 -24.51
N ILE A 142 5.30 0.89 -24.19
CA ILE A 142 5.74 2.13 -23.54
C ILE A 142 5.52 3.34 -24.45
N GLU A 143 5.64 3.20 -25.77
CA GLU A 143 5.45 4.32 -26.68
C GLU A 143 3.97 4.69 -26.77
N ALA A 144 3.06 3.71 -26.82
CA ALA A 144 1.63 3.98 -26.74
C ALA A 144 1.25 4.72 -25.45
N LEU A 145 1.85 4.33 -24.31
CA LEU A 145 1.68 5.06 -23.05
C LEU A 145 2.15 6.52 -23.16
N ARG A 146 3.35 6.75 -23.71
CA ARG A 146 3.90 8.11 -23.88
C ARG A 146 3.00 8.97 -24.76
N GLN A 147 2.52 8.41 -25.87
CA GLN A 147 1.56 9.06 -26.76
C GLN A 147 0.21 9.32 -26.07
N TYR A 148 -0.23 8.46 -25.15
CA TYR A 148 -1.43 8.69 -24.37
C TYR A 148 -1.26 9.87 -23.39
N ARG A 149 -0.09 10.00 -22.76
CA ARG A 149 0.24 11.11 -21.84
C ARG A 149 0.31 12.49 -22.50
N THR A 150 0.36 12.58 -23.84
CA THR A 150 0.30 13.88 -24.55
C THR A 150 -1.12 14.37 -24.81
N ARG A 151 -2.14 13.55 -24.52
CA ARG A 151 -3.55 13.89 -24.69
C ARG A 151 -4.06 14.58 -23.43
N THR A 152 -5.03 15.48 -23.57
CA THR A 152 -5.67 16.17 -22.44
C THR A 152 -6.86 15.42 -21.88
N GLY A 153 -7.62 14.71 -22.74
CA GLY A 153 -8.77 13.93 -22.31
C GLY A 153 -8.36 12.77 -21.40
N HIS A 154 -8.98 12.68 -20.22
CA HIS A 154 -8.67 11.68 -19.18
C HIS A 154 -7.21 11.66 -18.70
N ASN A 155 -6.48 12.77 -18.90
CA ASN A 155 -5.15 12.89 -18.35
C ASN A 155 -5.23 13.34 -16.89
N CYS A 156 -5.09 12.39 -15.97
CA CYS A 156 -5.23 12.66 -14.55
C CYS A 156 -4.19 13.65 -13.99
N TRP A 157 -3.08 13.89 -14.71
CA TRP A 157 -2.00 14.75 -14.24
C TRP A 157 -2.23 16.24 -14.53
N VAL A 158 -2.86 16.59 -15.65
CA VAL A 158 -3.08 18.01 -16.00
C VAL A 158 -4.06 18.70 -15.05
N ASP A 159 -4.86 17.93 -14.31
CA ASP A 159 -5.86 18.42 -13.36
C ASP A 159 -5.41 18.41 -11.89
N VAL A 160 -4.19 17.97 -11.59
CA VAL A 160 -3.68 17.97 -10.21
C VAL A 160 -3.42 19.41 -9.74
N ARG A 161 -4.16 19.87 -8.73
CA ARG A 161 -4.00 21.19 -8.09
C ARG A 161 -3.24 21.05 -6.78
N THR A 162 -1.92 20.83 -6.88
CA THR A 162 -1.07 20.44 -5.75
C THR A 162 -1.19 21.34 -4.53
N GLU A 163 -1.32 22.65 -4.74
CA GLU A 163 -1.43 23.69 -3.73
C GLU A 163 -2.63 23.47 -2.82
N GLY A 164 -3.76 22.99 -3.37
CA GLY A 164 -4.97 22.69 -2.61
C GLY A 164 -4.87 21.44 -1.73
N PHE A 165 -3.89 20.57 -1.99
CA PHE A 165 -3.70 19.33 -1.22
C PHE A 165 -2.57 19.44 -0.18
N GLN A 166 -1.76 20.50 -0.22
CA GLN A 166 -0.60 20.65 0.67
C GLN A 166 -0.96 20.56 2.15
N GLU A 167 -2.09 21.18 2.54
CA GLU A 167 -2.54 21.22 3.94
C GLU A 167 -2.75 19.81 4.54
N MET A 168 -3.18 18.83 3.72
CA MET A 168 -3.39 17.45 4.15
C MET A 168 -2.12 16.80 4.71
N TYR A 169 -0.94 17.27 4.28
CA TYR A 169 0.35 16.68 4.58
C TYR A 169 1.21 17.53 5.53
N THR A 170 0.72 18.69 5.98
CA THR A 170 1.45 19.57 6.91
C THR A 170 1.64 18.93 8.28
N ASN A 171 0.64 18.20 8.78
CA ASN A 171 0.67 17.56 10.09
C ASN A 171 0.72 16.03 9.95
N PRO A 172 1.73 15.33 10.50
CA PRO A 172 1.89 13.88 10.32
C PRO A 172 0.71 13.11 10.91
N ILE A 173 0.22 12.11 10.19
CA ILE A 173 -0.78 11.14 10.69
C ILE A 173 -0.07 10.02 11.45
N TYR A 174 0.98 9.46 10.84
CA TYR A 174 1.80 8.41 11.45
C TYR A 174 3.16 8.98 11.88
N PRO A 175 3.53 8.86 13.16
CA PRO A 175 4.79 9.42 13.66
C PRO A 175 6.02 8.70 13.08
N PRO A 176 7.08 9.41 12.66
CA PRO A 176 8.32 8.80 12.19
C PRO A 176 9.10 8.11 13.32
N ASN A 177 10.16 7.37 12.95
CA ASN A 177 11.21 6.87 13.86
C ASN A 177 10.71 5.92 14.98
N ARG A 178 9.74 5.06 14.65
CA ARG A 178 9.13 4.14 15.62
C ARG A 178 9.97 2.89 15.89
N PHE A 179 11.03 2.67 15.12
CA PHE A 179 11.92 1.50 15.20
C PHE A 179 13.38 1.97 15.40
N PRO A 180 13.70 2.66 16.49
CA PRO A 180 15.03 3.23 16.69
C PRO A 180 16.13 2.16 16.71
N ALA A 181 17.33 2.52 16.23
CA ALA A 181 18.48 1.62 16.22
C ALA A 181 18.72 0.95 17.58
N GLY A 182 18.94 -0.36 17.54
CA GLY A 182 19.20 -1.18 18.73
C GLY A 182 17.99 -1.46 19.62
N LYS A 183 16.84 -0.80 19.41
CA LYS A 183 15.60 -1.02 20.16
C LYS A 183 14.35 -1.13 19.26
N PRO A 184 14.35 -1.98 18.22
CA PRO A 184 13.15 -2.17 17.40
C PRO A 184 12.06 -2.90 18.20
N PRO A 185 10.77 -2.65 17.91
CA PRO A 185 9.66 -3.45 18.42
C PRO A 185 9.88 -4.95 18.11
N ARG A 186 9.85 -5.78 19.16
CA ARG A 186 10.05 -7.23 19.10
C ARG A 186 8.75 -7.99 19.05
N THR A 187 7.65 -7.38 19.47
CA THR A 187 6.34 -8.03 19.52
C THR A 187 5.34 -7.31 18.64
N LEU A 188 4.31 -8.04 18.19
CA LEU A 188 3.19 -7.43 17.48
C LEU A 188 2.45 -6.41 18.37
N SER A 189 2.38 -6.64 19.68
CA SER A 189 1.73 -5.72 20.62
C SER A 189 2.42 -4.36 20.69
N GLU A 190 3.76 -4.33 20.73
CA GLU A 190 4.55 -3.10 20.67
C GLU A 190 4.37 -2.35 19.34
N LYS A 191 4.19 -3.07 18.23
CA LYS A 191 3.87 -2.43 16.95
C LYS A 191 2.47 -1.82 16.97
N VAL A 192 1.50 -2.54 17.54
CA VAL A 192 0.09 -2.11 17.60
C VAL A 192 -0.12 -0.91 18.52
N SER A 193 0.73 -0.70 19.54
CA SER A 193 0.61 0.51 20.38
C SER A 193 0.81 1.79 19.58
N ILE A 194 1.62 1.77 18.52
CA ILE A 194 1.78 2.90 17.59
C ILE A 194 0.44 3.23 16.92
N CYS A 195 -0.33 2.21 16.53
CA CYS A 195 -1.64 2.42 15.92
C CYS A 195 -2.64 3.08 16.88
N LYS A 196 -2.50 2.93 18.21
CA LYS A 196 -3.35 3.61 19.18
C LYS A 196 -3.16 5.13 19.09
N GLU A 197 -1.91 5.59 19.09
CA GLU A 197 -1.59 7.02 18.95
C GLU A 197 -2.15 7.60 17.65
N VAL A 198 -2.03 6.84 16.55
CA VAL A 198 -2.57 7.25 15.24
C VAL A 198 -4.10 7.33 15.28
N PHE A 199 -4.77 6.34 15.88
CA PHE A 199 -6.23 6.38 16.00
C PHE A 199 -6.70 7.53 16.87
N ASP A 200 -6.09 7.74 18.04
CA ASP A 200 -6.45 8.84 18.93
C ASP A 200 -6.27 10.19 18.22
N GLU A 201 -5.18 10.37 17.47
CA GLU A 201 -4.92 11.60 16.72
C GLU A 201 -5.94 11.82 15.59
N LEU A 202 -6.30 10.78 14.82
CA LEU A 202 -7.28 10.90 13.75
C LEU A 202 -8.68 11.29 14.27
N HIS A 203 -9.07 10.79 15.45
CA HIS A 203 -10.34 11.17 16.07
C HIS A 203 -10.27 12.53 16.75
N ARG A 204 -9.16 12.87 17.40
CA ARG A 204 -8.92 14.19 18.01
C ARG A 204 -8.95 15.31 16.96
N ARG A 205 -8.40 15.07 15.77
CA ARG A 205 -8.48 16.01 14.63
C ARG A 205 -9.86 16.11 14.00
N GLY A 206 -10.76 15.17 14.30
CA GLY A 206 -12.06 15.04 13.62
C GLY A 206 -11.94 14.48 12.20
N THR A 207 -10.80 13.89 11.81
CA THR A 207 -10.69 13.15 10.54
C THR A 207 -11.64 11.96 10.55
N PHE A 208 -11.73 11.25 11.68
CA PHE A 208 -12.70 10.19 11.91
C PHE A 208 -13.65 10.54 13.05
N THR A 209 -14.93 10.23 12.84
CA THR A 209 -15.95 10.32 13.89
C THR A 209 -15.96 9.02 14.71
N PRO A 210 -15.93 9.11 16.05
CA PRO A 210 -16.05 7.93 16.90
C PRO A 210 -17.33 7.13 16.62
N PRO A 211 -17.32 5.80 16.85
CA PRO A 211 -18.54 5.00 16.81
C PRO A 211 -19.57 5.48 17.84
N ALA A 212 -20.84 5.19 17.60
CA ALA A 212 -21.91 5.53 18.54
C ALA A 212 -21.61 4.99 19.95
N GLY A 213 -21.70 5.86 20.95
CA GLY A 213 -21.45 5.53 22.36
C GLY A 213 -19.99 5.71 22.81
N TYR A 214 -19.09 6.18 21.94
CA TYR A 214 -17.68 6.45 22.26
C TYR A 214 -17.33 7.92 22.02
N GLY A 215 -16.48 8.49 22.89
CA GLY A 215 -15.78 9.75 22.64
C GLY A 215 -14.44 9.55 21.92
N PRO A 216 -13.82 10.61 21.36
CA PRO A 216 -12.48 10.54 20.79
C PRO A 216 -11.42 9.96 21.74
N GLU A 217 -11.55 10.22 23.04
CA GLU A 217 -10.69 9.74 24.12
C GLU A 217 -10.84 8.23 24.41
N ASP A 218 -11.92 7.60 23.95
CA ASP A 218 -12.19 6.18 24.21
C ASP A 218 -11.58 5.25 23.16
N ILE A 219 -11.06 5.77 22.05
CA ILE A 219 -10.74 4.98 20.87
C ILE A 219 -9.56 4.03 21.11
N SER A 220 -8.46 4.50 21.70
CA SER A 220 -7.34 3.62 22.06
C SER A 220 -7.73 2.53 23.07
N LYS A 221 -8.66 2.84 23.98
CA LYS A 221 -9.22 1.86 24.92
C LYS A 221 -10.05 0.80 24.19
N LEU A 222 -10.90 1.21 23.24
CA LEU A 222 -11.67 0.29 22.39
C LEU A 222 -10.75 -0.63 21.57
N LEU A 223 -9.64 -0.12 21.05
CA LEU A 223 -8.64 -0.96 20.38
C LEU A 223 -8.02 -1.98 21.36
N GLN A 224 -7.71 -1.57 22.60
CA GLN A 224 -7.20 -2.49 23.62
C GLN A 224 -8.20 -3.60 23.94
N GLU A 225 -9.48 -3.27 24.10
CA GLU A 225 -10.54 -4.26 24.35
C GLU A 225 -10.63 -5.31 23.22
N ARG A 226 -10.47 -4.88 21.96
CA ARG A 226 -10.41 -5.78 20.80
C ARG A 226 -9.20 -6.71 20.84
N ILE A 227 -8.03 -6.19 21.23
CA ILE A 227 -6.80 -6.97 21.41
C ILE A 227 -6.99 -8.01 22.51
N ASP A 228 -7.50 -7.60 23.67
CA ASP A 228 -7.73 -8.47 24.82
C ASP A 228 -8.73 -9.58 24.48
N TYR A 229 -9.80 -9.25 23.75
CA TYR A 229 -10.76 -10.22 23.25
C TYR A 229 -10.12 -11.22 22.27
N ALA A 230 -9.30 -10.75 21.34
CA ALA A 230 -8.58 -11.61 20.40
C ALA A 230 -7.60 -12.55 21.13
N GLN A 231 -6.93 -12.08 22.17
CA GLN A 231 -6.03 -12.89 23.00
C GLN A 231 -6.80 -13.91 23.84
N LYS A 232 -7.90 -13.50 24.47
CA LYS A 232 -8.76 -14.38 25.26
C LYS A 232 -9.35 -15.51 24.40
N THR A 233 -9.61 -15.24 23.12
CA THR A 233 -10.16 -16.21 22.16
C THR A 233 -9.11 -16.97 21.38
N GLY A 234 -7.82 -16.81 21.70
CA GLY A 234 -6.72 -17.52 21.05
C GLY A 234 -6.43 -17.10 19.59
N ARG A 235 -7.09 -16.05 19.10
CA ARG A 235 -6.89 -15.50 17.75
C ARG A 235 -5.61 -14.68 17.63
N LEU A 236 -5.13 -14.15 18.75
CA LEU A 236 -3.89 -13.41 18.87
C LEU A 236 -3.06 -14.01 20.00
N ARG A 237 -1.79 -14.34 19.76
CA ARG A 237 -0.91 -14.82 20.84
C ARG A 237 -0.63 -13.67 21.80
N LYS A 238 -0.64 -13.97 23.11
CA LYS A 238 -0.06 -13.06 24.11
C LYS A 238 1.45 -13.00 23.85
N SER A 239 1.97 -11.79 23.71
CA SER A 239 3.42 -11.52 23.62
C SER A 239 4.15 -12.04 24.84
#